data_AF-A0A5C0ZUJ3-F1
#
_entry.id   AF-A0A5C0ZUJ3-F1
#
_cell.length_a   1.000
_cell.length_b   1.000
_cell.length_c   1.000
_cell.angle_alpha   90.00
_cell.angle_beta   90.00
_cell.angle_gamma   90.00
#
_symmetry.space_group_name_H-M   'P 1'
#
loop_
_entity.id
_entity.type
_entity.pdbx_description
1 polymer ?
#
loop_
_entity_poly.entity_id
_entity_poly.type
_entity_poly.pdbx_seq_one_letter_code
_entity_poly.pdbx_strand_id
1 'polypeptide(L)'
;MSRGSTGGVFLRVYIALVAALLVILAVGLVGVSLVNDWRADQYRQRLAEAPMTLLTALVAAQPEERRNAWLEQEQERTGMGLALTDTEMLGLGYWERRELDRGEVVTRPASGDSGWRLFHRMPDSDTLLVAHFTGLSERQPQQLMLMLRQWLDAVPEDQREARFQTLRDQTSLTMGIGSGSPAGLSSSQLEQLDANQVVMNVEPEKPSLTLYTRLADGRWITVGPVRPFEPLPVISIGVVMMVMLILMGIIVYLLVRGVESRLRHMERAASRFAAGDFDARVEARGSDYLGQFGAAFNSMAAQVQAVLSAQQEMMRAVSHEFRTPVARIRFALQMVEDMSDSPTIRRQLAEVDGDIESIDRLIDEILAYARLDSATESGMMFEPVPTALMPLAEQVIGSLAPMYPALDITVRGDSPTADVDARYIQRALQNLVSNACHHARQRVMVTISVEEEVVTLDVEDDGPGVPRRDRKRIFKPFTRLDDSRTRRGERQGGYGLGLAIVARVVQWHQGQVAVDSSTVLGGARFSLVLPLQRGDEESSTSSTP
;
A
#
# COMPACT_ATOMS: atom_id res chain seq x y z
N MET A 1 12.18 -10.39 17.85
CA MET A 1 12.40 -9.02 17.33
C MET A 1 11.72 -8.85 15.97
N SER A 2 10.54 -8.23 15.88
CA SER A 2 9.99 -7.72 14.60
C SER A 2 9.01 -6.55 14.82
N ARG A 3 9.54 -5.37 15.13
CA ARG A 3 8.79 -4.10 15.14
C ARG A 3 9.27 -3.31 13.94
N GLY A 4 8.53 -3.32 12.82
CA GLY A 4 8.97 -2.65 11.60
C GLY A 4 8.07 -2.65 10.37
N SER A 5 6.78 -3.05 10.44
CA SER A 5 5.88 -2.96 9.26
C SER A 5 4.76 -1.92 9.40
N THR A 6 4.48 -1.50 10.64
CA THR A 6 4.34 -0.12 11.16
C THR A 6 3.94 1.05 10.21
N GLY A 7 4.60 1.16 9.07
CA GLY A 7 4.50 2.33 8.19
C GLY A 7 3.84 2.05 6.85
N GLY A 8 3.82 0.81 6.36
CA GLY A 8 3.79 0.54 4.90
C GLY A 8 2.66 1.20 4.09
N VAL A 9 1.39 1.01 4.46
CA VAL A 9 0.24 1.53 3.69
C VAL A 9 0.15 3.04 3.81
N PHE A 10 0.07 3.54 5.04
CA PHE A 10 -0.09 4.97 5.30
C PHE A 10 1.11 5.74 4.79
N LEU A 11 2.33 5.24 4.99
CA LEU A 11 3.55 5.83 4.43
C LEU A 11 3.51 5.83 2.90
N ARG A 12 3.09 4.74 2.24
CA ARG A 12 2.94 4.73 0.76
C ARG A 12 1.89 5.73 0.28
N VAL A 13 0.76 5.86 0.99
CA VAL A 13 -0.28 6.84 0.68
C VAL A 13 0.24 8.26 0.90
N TYR A 14 0.95 8.53 1.99
CA TYR A 14 1.56 9.83 2.26
C TYR A 14 2.66 10.17 1.24
N ILE A 15 3.53 9.22 0.90
CA ILE A 15 4.55 9.39 -0.16
C ILE A 15 3.86 9.65 -1.49
N ALA A 16 2.81 8.89 -1.85
CA ALA A 16 2.06 9.10 -3.08
C ALA A 16 1.40 10.49 -3.10
N LEU A 17 0.87 10.96 -1.97
CA LEU A 17 0.24 12.27 -1.84
C LEU A 17 1.26 13.41 -1.94
N VAL A 18 2.42 13.29 -1.29
CA VAL A 18 3.52 14.25 -1.40
C VAL A 18 4.09 14.26 -2.82
N ALA A 19 4.31 13.09 -3.42
CA ALA A 19 4.78 13.00 -4.80
C ALA A 19 3.77 13.62 -5.78
N ALA A 20 2.47 13.34 -5.61
CA ALA A 20 1.41 13.97 -6.39
C ALA A 20 1.39 15.50 -6.22
N LEU A 21 1.57 16.00 -4.99
CA LEU A 21 1.65 17.44 -4.73
C LEU A 21 2.83 18.08 -5.46
N LEU A 22 4.01 17.47 -5.39
CA LEU A 22 5.21 17.96 -6.08
C LEU A 22 5.05 17.95 -7.60
N VAL A 23 4.46 16.89 -8.16
CA VAL A 23 4.19 16.80 -9.60
C VAL A 23 3.17 17.84 -10.03
N ILE A 24 2.06 18.00 -9.30
CA ILE A 24 1.03 19.00 -9.60
C ILE A 24 1.63 20.42 -9.51
N LEU A 25 2.48 20.68 -8.51
CA LEU A 25 3.18 21.96 -8.36
C LEU A 25 4.13 22.22 -9.53
N ALA A 26 4.95 21.24 -9.92
CA ALA A 26 5.86 21.38 -11.05
C ALA A 26 5.10 21.65 -12.36
N VAL A 27 4.03 20.90 -12.62
CA VAL A 27 3.17 21.10 -13.80
C VAL A 27 2.51 22.47 -13.76
N GLY A 28 2.04 22.92 -12.60
CA GLY A 28 1.47 24.26 -12.42
C GLY A 28 2.47 25.36 -12.73
N LEU A 29 3.69 25.29 -12.18
CA LEU A 29 4.76 26.26 -12.42
C LEU A 29 5.17 26.31 -13.90
N VAL A 30 5.35 25.14 -14.53
CA VAL A 30 5.67 25.06 -15.97
C VAL A 30 4.53 25.62 -16.82
N GLY A 31 3.28 25.27 -16.50
CA GLY A 31 2.10 25.78 -17.19
C GLY A 31 2.00 27.30 -17.10
N VAL A 32 2.22 27.86 -15.91
CA VAL A 32 2.25 29.32 -15.69
C VAL A 32 3.36 29.98 -16.52
N SER A 33 4.57 29.41 -16.52
CA SER A 33 5.69 29.94 -17.31
C SER A 33 5.35 29.95 -18.80
N LEU A 34 4.88 28.83 -19.35
CA LEU A 34 4.53 28.71 -20.77
C LEU A 34 3.42 29.69 -21.19
N VAL A 35 2.38 29.83 -20.37
CA VAL A 35 1.29 30.77 -20.62
C VAL A 35 1.79 32.22 -20.55
N ASN A 36 2.66 32.52 -19.59
CA ASN A 36 3.24 33.85 -19.44
C ASN A 36 4.17 34.22 -20.61
N ASP A 37 5.00 33.28 -21.07
CA ASP A 37 5.88 33.45 -22.22
C ASP A 37 5.07 33.67 -23.50
N TRP A 38 4.05 32.84 -23.74
CA TRP A 38 3.14 33.01 -24.87
C TRP A 38 2.42 34.37 -24.86
N ARG A 39 1.95 34.82 -23.69
CA ARG A 39 1.34 36.15 -23.53
C ARG A 39 2.34 37.27 -23.76
N ALA A 40 3.60 37.11 -23.32
CA ALA A 40 4.64 38.10 -23.52
C ALA A 40 4.96 38.27 -25.00
N ASP A 41 5.01 37.17 -25.76
CA ASP A 41 5.21 37.20 -27.20
C ASP A 41 4.04 37.86 -27.92
N GLN A 42 2.81 37.49 -27.58
CA GLN A 42 1.60 38.15 -28.12
C GLN A 42 1.56 39.65 -27.81
N TYR A 43 1.99 40.06 -26.60
CA TYR A 43 2.08 41.47 -26.23
C TYR A 43 3.13 42.21 -27.07
N ARG A 44 4.32 41.63 -27.27
CA ARG A 44 5.39 42.21 -28.10
C ARG A 44 4.95 42.37 -29.55
N GLN A 45 4.27 41.37 -30.12
CA GLN A 45 3.76 41.40 -31.49
C GLN A 45 2.80 42.57 -31.69
N ARG A 46 1.81 42.74 -30.80
CA ARG A 46 0.86 43.87 -30.85
C ARG A 46 1.53 45.24 -30.75
N LEU A 47 2.58 45.37 -29.96
CA LEU A 47 3.35 46.61 -29.88
C LEU A 47 4.17 46.90 -31.14
N ALA A 48 4.60 45.85 -31.84
CA ALA A 48 5.41 45.95 -33.05
C ALA A 48 4.58 46.24 -34.31
N GLU A 49 3.28 45.90 -34.32
CA GLU A 49 2.36 46.13 -35.45
C GLU A 49 2.40 47.58 -35.95
N ALA A 50 2.01 48.57 -35.14
CA ALA A 50 1.92 49.95 -35.64
C ALA A 50 3.25 50.57 -36.08
N PRO A 51 4.36 50.42 -35.34
CA PRO A 51 5.67 50.88 -35.79
C PRO A 51 6.10 50.24 -37.11
N MET A 52 5.93 48.93 -37.28
CA MET A 52 6.37 48.24 -38.50
C MET A 52 5.48 48.55 -39.69
N THR A 53 4.16 48.66 -39.50
CA THR A 53 3.24 49.10 -40.56
C THR A 53 3.56 50.52 -41.01
N LEU A 54 3.83 51.44 -40.07
CA LEU A 54 4.26 52.81 -40.37
C LEU A 54 5.60 52.84 -41.12
N LEU A 55 6.61 52.14 -40.63
CA LEU A 55 7.93 52.07 -41.28
C LEU A 55 7.82 51.48 -42.68
N THR A 56 7.02 50.42 -42.85
CA THR A 56 6.77 49.81 -44.16
C THR A 56 6.11 50.80 -45.12
N ALA A 57 5.09 51.54 -44.66
CA ALA A 57 4.44 52.57 -45.47
C ALA A 57 5.40 53.72 -45.84
N LEU A 58 6.31 54.09 -44.93
CA LEU A 58 7.34 55.10 -45.17
C LEU A 58 8.38 54.66 -46.20
N VAL A 59 8.86 53.41 -46.10
CA VAL A 59 9.82 52.83 -47.06
C VAL A 59 9.17 52.63 -48.43
N ALA A 60 7.93 52.14 -48.47
CA ALA A 60 7.19 51.93 -49.71
C ALA A 60 6.97 53.24 -50.49
N ALA A 61 6.81 54.36 -49.78
CA ALA A 61 6.69 55.69 -50.38
C ALA A 61 8.01 56.23 -50.99
N GLN A 62 9.17 55.63 -50.70
CA GLN A 62 10.45 56.03 -51.29
C GLN A 62 10.70 55.34 -52.65
N PRO A 63 11.35 56.02 -53.61
CA PRO A 63 11.83 55.38 -54.84
C PRO A 63 12.75 54.20 -54.53
N GLU A 64 12.65 53.10 -55.30
CA GLU A 64 13.38 51.84 -55.04
C GLU A 64 14.89 52.04 -54.87
N GLU A 65 15.49 52.88 -55.72
CA GLU A 65 16.93 53.19 -55.72
C GLU A 65 17.39 53.89 -54.43
N ARG A 66 16.48 54.55 -53.70
CA ARG A 66 16.80 55.32 -52.47
C ARG A 66 16.36 54.63 -51.19
N ARG A 67 15.66 53.49 -51.26
CA ARG A 67 15.14 52.80 -50.07
C ARG A 67 16.25 52.42 -49.08
N ASN A 68 17.37 51.87 -49.56
CA ASN A 68 18.48 51.48 -48.68
C ASN A 68 19.18 52.69 -48.03
N ALA A 69 19.43 53.76 -48.79
CA ALA A 69 20.04 54.98 -48.24
C ALA A 69 19.12 55.68 -47.22
N TRP A 70 17.79 55.65 -47.46
CA TRP A 70 16.81 56.15 -46.50
C TRP A 70 16.83 55.31 -45.21
N LEU A 71 16.89 53.98 -45.33
CA LEU A 71 16.97 53.08 -44.17
C LEU A 71 18.23 53.35 -43.34
N GLU A 72 19.41 53.49 -43.95
CA GLU A 72 20.65 53.84 -43.25
C GLU A 72 20.55 55.17 -42.48
N GLN A 73 19.96 56.20 -43.08
CA GLN A 73 19.72 57.48 -42.41
C GLN A 73 18.76 57.34 -41.21
N GLU A 74 17.70 56.55 -41.38
CA GLU A 74 16.73 56.30 -40.31
C GLU A 74 17.27 55.41 -39.19
N GLN A 75 18.25 54.55 -39.49
CA GLN A 75 18.98 53.78 -38.47
C GLN A 75 19.68 54.69 -37.48
N GLU A 76 20.40 55.71 -37.99
CA GLU A 76 21.10 56.69 -37.14
C GLU A 76 20.12 57.52 -36.32
N ARG A 77 18.97 57.89 -36.90
CA ARG A 77 17.95 58.73 -36.24
C ARG A 77 17.16 57.98 -35.15
N THR A 78 16.75 56.75 -35.43
CA THR A 78 15.89 55.98 -34.54
C THR A 78 16.67 55.09 -33.56
N GLY A 79 17.93 54.79 -33.87
CA GLY A 79 18.73 53.81 -33.15
C GLY A 79 18.24 52.38 -33.32
N MET A 80 17.35 52.12 -34.29
CA MET A 80 16.91 50.78 -34.68
C MET A 80 17.65 50.39 -35.96
N GLY A 81 18.23 49.20 -36.03
CA GLY A 81 18.80 48.69 -37.27
C GLY A 81 17.69 48.28 -38.23
N LEU A 82 17.58 48.95 -39.37
CA LEU A 82 16.54 48.77 -40.38
C LEU A 82 17.16 48.28 -41.69
N ALA A 83 16.73 47.15 -42.22
CA ALA A 83 17.28 46.60 -43.46
C ALA A 83 16.17 45.95 -44.29
N LEU A 84 16.37 45.90 -45.61
CA LEU A 84 15.55 45.07 -46.51
C LEU A 84 16.28 43.75 -46.75
N THR A 85 15.59 42.65 -46.51
CA THR A 85 16.14 41.29 -46.69
C THR A 85 15.17 40.42 -47.46
N ASP A 86 15.68 39.54 -48.32
CA ASP A 86 14.84 38.58 -49.02
C ASP A 86 14.29 37.49 -48.08
N THR A 87 13.03 37.11 -48.31
CA THR A 87 12.33 36.10 -47.51
C THR A 87 13.06 34.75 -47.46
N GLU A 88 13.79 34.38 -48.53
CA GLU A 88 14.52 33.12 -48.62
C GLU A 88 15.78 33.07 -47.72
N MET A 89 16.39 34.22 -47.42
CA MET A 89 17.64 34.27 -46.65
C MET A 89 17.44 34.13 -45.13
N LEU A 90 16.21 34.26 -44.64
CA LEU A 90 15.91 34.41 -43.21
C LEU A 90 15.56 33.10 -42.47
N GLY A 91 15.54 31.97 -43.17
CA GLY A 91 15.24 30.66 -42.58
C GLY A 91 13.89 30.67 -41.82
N LEU A 92 12.87 31.31 -42.39
CA LEU A 92 11.55 31.44 -41.78
C LEU A 92 10.80 30.10 -41.79
N GLY A 93 10.25 29.73 -40.64
CA GLY A 93 9.41 28.54 -40.47
C GLY A 93 8.06 28.70 -41.16
N TYR A 94 7.29 27.60 -41.23
CA TYR A 94 6.00 27.59 -41.94
C TYR A 94 4.99 28.60 -41.38
N TRP A 95 4.86 28.70 -40.06
CA TRP A 95 3.90 29.61 -39.41
C TRP A 95 4.26 31.08 -39.60
N GLU A 96 5.54 31.43 -39.46
CA GLU A 96 6.03 32.80 -39.65
C GLU A 96 5.81 33.28 -41.10
N ARG A 97 6.04 32.41 -42.09
CA ARG A 97 5.71 32.74 -43.49
C ARG A 97 4.22 33.01 -43.67
N ARG A 98 3.37 32.21 -43.04
CA ARG A 98 1.91 32.37 -43.12
C ARG A 98 1.42 33.64 -42.44
N GLU A 99 2.04 34.05 -41.34
CA GLU A 99 1.78 35.33 -40.67
C GLU A 99 2.20 36.49 -41.57
N LEU A 100 3.40 36.45 -42.16
CA LEU A 100 3.85 37.46 -43.13
C LEU A 100 2.97 37.53 -44.39
N ASP A 101 2.47 36.40 -44.89
CA ASP A 101 1.54 36.34 -46.02
C ASP A 101 0.18 37.00 -45.71
N ARG A 102 -0.20 37.08 -44.43
CA ARG A 102 -1.39 37.81 -43.97
C ARG A 102 -1.12 39.31 -43.73
N GLY A 103 0.11 39.77 -43.91
CA GLY A 103 0.53 41.12 -43.57
C GLY A 103 0.70 41.33 -42.06
N GLU A 104 0.87 40.26 -41.29
CA GLU A 104 1.14 40.36 -39.85
C GLU A 104 2.64 40.57 -39.60
N VAL A 105 2.98 41.21 -38.47
CA VAL A 105 4.37 41.38 -38.04
C VAL A 105 4.84 40.13 -37.32
N VAL A 106 6.00 39.61 -37.70
CA VAL A 106 6.67 38.50 -37.01
C VAL A 106 7.76 39.04 -36.09
N THR A 107 7.87 38.49 -34.88
CA THR A 107 8.91 38.91 -33.92
C THR A 107 9.79 37.72 -33.55
N ARG A 108 11.11 37.93 -33.49
CA ARG A 108 12.10 36.94 -33.03
C ARG A 108 13.08 37.57 -32.04
N PRO A 109 13.59 36.81 -31.06
CA PRO A 109 14.73 37.26 -30.28
C PRO A 109 15.98 37.39 -31.18
N ALA A 110 16.82 38.38 -30.90
CA ALA A 110 18.13 38.51 -31.53
C ALA A 110 19.06 37.39 -31.03
N SER A 111 19.83 36.78 -31.93
CA SER A 111 20.77 35.71 -31.55
C SER A 111 21.98 36.31 -30.84
N GLY A 112 22.14 36.03 -29.55
CA GLY A 112 23.32 36.38 -28.76
C GLY A 112 23.27 37.71 -28.00
N ASP A 113 22.19 38.50 -28.12
CA ASP A 113 22.04 39.78 -27.43
C ASP A 113 20.59 40.01 -26.96
N SER A 114 20.36 40.88 -25.97
CA SER A 114 19.03 41.16 -25.36
C SER A 114 18.06 41.96 -26.25
N GLY A 115 18.21 41.82 -27.57
CA GLY A 115 17.46 42.54 -28.59
C GLY A 115 16.36 41.72 -29.27
N TRP A 116 15.55 42.41 -30.06
CA TRP A 116 14.47 41.84 -30.86
C TRP A 116 14.68 42.13 -32.33
N ARG A 117 14.23 41.22 -33.18
CA ARG A 117 14.11 41.37 -34.64
C ARG A 117 12.64 41.28 -35.03
N LEU A 118 12.17 42.29 -35.75
CA LEU A 118 10.83 42.41 -36.26
C LEU A 118 10.88 42.27 -37.78
N PHE A 119 9.90 41.57 -38.34
CA PHE A 119 9.78 41.32 -39.77
C PHE A 119 8.40 41.73 -40.24
N HIS A 120 8.34 42.48 -41.33
CA HIS A 120 7.08 42.84 -41.98
C HIS A 120 7.25 42.84 -43.49
N ARG A 121 6.23 42.37 -44.22
CA ARG A 121 6.31 42.21 -45.67
C ARG A 121 6.10 43.55 -46.38
N MET A 122 6.90 43.81 -47.42
CA MET A 122 6.68 44.97 -48.28
C MET A 122 5.45 44.74 -49.19
N PRO A 123 4.63 45.77 -49.50
CA PRO A 123 3.42 45.59 -50.31
C PRO A 123 3.67 45.15 -51.76
N ASP A 124 4.79 45.57 -52.35
CA ASP A 124 5.07 45.45 -53.79
C ASP A 124 6.28 44.55 -54.12
N SER A 125 6.82 43.82 -53.14
CA SER A 125 8.02 42.98 -53.33
C SER A 125 8.06 41.80 -52.36
N ASP A 126 8.79 40.74 -52.73
CA ASP A 126 9.01 39.58 -51.84
C ASP A 126 10.11 39.83 -50.77
N THR A 127 10.44 41.10 -50.57
CA THR A 127 11.40 41.57 -49.58
C THR A 127 10.69 41.86 -48.26
N LEU A 128 11.41 41.63 -47.17
CA LEU A 128 10.96 41.91 -45.81
C LEU A 128 11.70 43.13 -45.27
N LEU A 129 10.95 44.03 -44.66
CA LEU A 129 11.52 45.03 -43.77
C LEU A 129 11.89 44.36 -42.45
N VAL A 130 13.18 44.38 -42.13
CA VAL A 130 13.74 43.87 -40.89
C VAL A 130 14.10 45.05 -40.01
N ALA A 131 13.53 45.11 -38.81
CA ALA A 131 13.93 46.07 -37.79
C ALA A 131 14.54 45.31 -36.60
N HIS A 132 15.71 45.74 -36.11
CA HIS A 132 16.35 45.14 -34.95
C HIS A 132 16.78 46.19 -33.94
N PHE A 133 16.62 45.91 -32.66
CA PHE A 133 16.99 46.83 -31.59
C PHE A 133 17.37 46.10 -30.31
N THR A 134 18.33 46.64 -29.57
CA THR A 134 18.80 46.15 -28.27
C THR A 134 18.05 46.89 -27.15
N GLY A 135 16.75 46.59 -26.99
CA GLY A 135 15.86 47.16 -25.98
C GLY A 135 15.08 48.42 -26.41
N LEU A 136 13.90 48.62 -25.81
CA LEU A 136 13.10 49.85 -25.95
C LEU A 136 13.62 50.91 -24.96
N SER A 137 14.17 52.01 -25.47
CA SER A 137 14.43 53.23 -24.69
C SER A 137 13.26 54.21 -24.83
N GLU A 138 13.25 55.30 -24.06
CA GLU A 138 12.25 56.37 -24.21
C GLU A 138 12.35 57.09 -25.57
N ARG A 139 13.48 56.95 -26.29
CA ARG A 139 13.73 57.65 -27.56
C ARG A 139 12.98 57.04 -28.74
N GLN A 140 12.92 55.71 -28.86
CA GLN A 140 12.27 55.05 -30.01
C GLN A 140 10.78 55.42 -30.15
N PRO A 141 9.92 55.34 -29.12
CA PRO A 141 8.51 55.71 -29.26
C PRO A 141 8.34 57.20 -29.61
N GLN A 142 9.23 58.08 -29.11
CA GLN A 142 9.21 59.50 -29.48
C GLN A 142 9.56 59.70 -30.96
N GLN A 143 10.61 59.04 -31.46
CA GLN A 143 11.01 59.14 -32.86
C GLN A 143 9.93 58.57 -33.79
N LEU A 144 9.33 57.43 -33.45
CA LEU A 144 8.22 56.84 -34.20
C LEU A 144 6.99 57.77 -34.23
N MET A 145 6.69 58.45 -33.12
CA MET A 145 5.59 59.42 -33.08
C MET A 145 5.88 60.67 -33.93
N LEU A 146 7.14 61.14 -33.98
CA LEU A 146 7.56 62.21 -34.88
C LEU A 146 7.49 61.77 -36.35
N MET A 147 7.87 60.53 -36.67
CA MET A 147 7.74 59.96 -38.01
C MET A 147 6.28 59.87 -38.45
N LEU A 148 5.39 59.43 -37.55
CA LEU A 148 3.95 59.38 -37.80
C LEU A 148 3.40 60.78 -38.10
N ARG A 149 3.78 61.78 -37.30
CA ARG A 149 3.43 63.18 -37.54
C ARG A 149 3.91 63.65 -38.91
N GLN A 150 5.20 63.48 -39.22
CA GLN A 150 5.79 63.90 -40.50
C GLN A 150 5.08 63.23 -41.69
N TRP A 151 4.74 61.96 -41.55
CA TRP A 151 4.03 61.19 -42.57
C TRP A 151 2.62 61.70 -42.84
N LEU A 152 1.91 62.16 -41.81
CA LEU A 152 0.58 62.75 -41.95
C LEU A 152 0.65 64.20 -42.46
N ASP A 153 1.59 65.00 -41.95
CA ASP A 153 1.78 66.40 -42.37
C ASP A 153 2.20 66.51 -43.85
N ALA A 154 2.80 65.47 -44.42
CA ALA A 154 3.18 65.39 -45.84
C ALA A 154 1.98 65.39 -46.82
N VAL A 155 0.76 65.17 -46.33
CA VAL A 155 -0.47 65.11 -47.14
C VAL A 155 -1.41 66.28 -46.79
N PRO A 156 -2.18 66.82 -47.76
CA PRO A 156 -3.17 67.86 -47.52
C PRO A 156 -4.20 67.49 -46.44
N GLU A 157 -4.72 68.50 -45.73
CA GLU A 157 -5.55 68.34 -44.52
C GLU A 157 -6.80 67.46 -44.75
N ASP A 158 -7.40 67.53 -45.94
CA ASP A 158 -8.58 66.76 -46.37
C ASP A 158 -8.31 65.25 -46.48
N GLN A 159 -7.06 64.85 -46.70
CA GLN A 159 -6.65 63.46 -46.88
C GLN A 159 -5.96 62.85 -45.65
N ARG A 160 -5.58 63.67 -44.65
CA ARG A 160 -4.86 63.20 -43.45
C ARG A 160 -5.64 62.18 -42.65
N GLU A 161 -6.93 62.42 -42.45
CA GLU A 161 -7.78 61.51 -41.66
C GLU A 161 -7.93 60.16 -42.37
N ALA A 162 -8.21 60.14 -43.67
CA ALA A 162 -8.32 58.90 -44.44
C ALA A 162 -7.01 58.09 -44.43
N ARG A 163 -5.86 58.78 -44.53
CA ARG A 163 -4.54 58.16 -44.44
C ARG A 163 -4.28 57.58 -43.04
N PHE A 164 -4.66 58.30 -42.00
CA PHE A 164 -4.54 57.83 -40.62
C PHE A 164 -5.46 56.64 -40.32
N GLN A 165 -6.69 56.65 -40.84
CA GLN A 165 -7.63 55.53 -40.72
C GLN A 165 -7.06 54.24 -41.34
N THR A 166 -6.37 54.33 -42.48
CA THR A 166 -5.72 53.16 -43.10
C THR A 166 -4.69 52.51 -42.16
N LEU A 167 -3.91 53.32 -41.44
CA LEU A 167 -2.96 52.81 -40.44
C LEU A 167 -3.68 52.24 -39.21
N ARG A 168 -4.76 52.88 -38.77
CA ARG A 168 -5.58 52.38 -37.65
C ARG A 168 -6.24 51.04 -37.95
N ASP A 169 -6.72 50.84 -39.17
CA ASP A 169 -7.37 49.59 -39.58
C ASP A 169 -6.40 48.41 -39.67
N GLN A 170 -5.11 48.69 -39.85
CA GLN A 170 -4.04 47.69 -39.99
C GLN A 170 -3.31 47.38 -38.67
N THR A 171 -3.71 48.00 -37.55
CA THR A 171 -2.96 47.90 -36.29
C THR A 171 -3.89 47.72 -35.09
N SER A 172 -3.48 46.92 -34.11
CA SER A 172 -4.26 46.69 -32.89
C SER A 172 -4.11 47.78 -31.81
N LEU A 173 -3.27 48.79 -32.06
CA LEU A 173 -3.01 49.90 -31.13
C LEU A 173 -4.13 50.95 -31.20
N THR A 174 -4.65 51.34 -30.04
CA THR A 174 -5.60 52.45 -29.94
C THR A 174 -4.90 53.74 -30.34
N MET A 175 -5.40 54.38 -31.41
CA MET A 175 -4.89 55.66 -31.88
C MET A 175 -6.05 56.57 -32.28
N GLY A 176 -5.85 57.88 -32.22
CA GLY A 176 -6.88 58.86 -32.53
C GLY A 176 -6.32 60.22 -32.90
N ILE A 177 -7.11 61.00 -33.62
CA ILE A 177 -6.87 62.44 -33.84
C ILE A 177 -7.93 63.20 -33.05
N GLY A 178 -7.50 64.20 -32.28
CA GLY A 178 -8.38 65.05 -31.48
C GLY A 178 -8.11 66.54 -31.72
N SER A 179 -9.08 67.37 -31.33
CA SER A 179 -8.99 68.83 -31.39
C SER A 179 -9.10 69.44 -30.00
N GLY A 180 -8.54 70.64 -29.81
CA GLY A 180 -8.52 71.32 -28.51
C GLY A 180 -7.44 70.77 -27.58
N SER A 181 -7.58 70.97 -26.27
CA SER A 181 -6.60 70.50 -25.29
C SER A 181 -6.88 69.03 -24.91
N PRO A 182 -5.88 68.13 -25.00
CA PRO A 182 -6.04 66.76 -24.55
C PRO A 182 -6.36 66.71 -23.05
N ALA A 183 -7.32 65.87 -22.66
CA ALA A 183 -7.64 65.65 -21.26
C ALA A 183 -6.53 64.83 -20.56
N GLY A 184 -6.21 65.16 -19.31
CA GLY A 184 -5.29 64.37 -18.48
C GLY A 184 -3.80 64.68 -18.63
N LEU A 185 -3.43 65.76 -19.34
CA LEU A 185 -2.06 66.30 -19.40
C LEU A 185 -1.85 67.41 -18.36
N SER A 186 -0.66 67.46 -17.77
CA SER A 186 -0.24 68.56 -16.89
C SER A 186 0.01 69.85 -17.70
N SER A 187 0.06 71.00 -17.02
CA SER A 187 0.37 72.28 -17.68
C SER A 187 1.72 72.27 -18.41
N SER A 188 2.75 71.63 -17.84
CA SER A 188 4.06 71.50 -18.50
C SER A 188 4.03 70.57 -19.71
N GLN A 189 3.23 69.51 -19.66
CA GLN A 189 3.01 68.61 -20.80
C GLN A 189 2.23 69.32 -21.91
N LEU A 190 1.24 70.15 -21.59
CA LEU A 190 0.53 70.96 -22.57
C LEU A 190 1.47 71.97 -23.26
N GLU A 191 2.34 72.64 -22.50
CA GLU A 191 3.36 73.55 -23.06
C GLU A 191 4.33 72.82 -24.01
N GLN A 192 4.77 71.61 -23.65
CA GLN A 192 5.60 70.78 -24.52
C GLN A 192 4.88 70.39 -25.81
N LEU A 193 3.59 70.01 -25.72
CA LEU A 193 2.77 69.67 -26.87
C LEU A 193 2.56 70.90 -27.79
N ASP A 194 2.33 72.07 -27.20
CA ASP A 194 2.21 73.33 -27.92
C ASP A 194 3.53 73.73 -28.60
N ALA A 195 4.66 73.42 -27.98
CA ALA A 195 6.00 73.55 -28.53
C ALA A 195 6.35 72.46 -29.57
N ASN A 196 5.37 71.72 -30.10
CA ASN A 196 5.53 70.68 -31.11
C ASN A 196 6.37 69.46 -30.66
N GLN A 197 6.57 69.27 -29.35
CA GLN A 197 7.29 68.12 -28.81
C GLN A 197 6.36 66.92 -28.63
N VAL A 198 6.93 65.71 -28.64
CA VAL A 198 6.19 64.49 -28.31
C VAL A 198 6.09 64.38 -26.79
N VAL A 199 4.85 64.28 -26.31
CA VAL A 199 4.56 64.18 -24.88
C VAL A 199 4.24 62.73 -24.53
N MET A 200 4.94 62.22 -23.53
CA MET A 200 4.69 60.92 -22.94
C MET A 200 3.89 61.11 -21.65
N ASN A 201 2.68 60.59 -21.61
CA ASN A 201 1.86 60.58 -20.40
C ASN A 201 1.81 59.16 -19.83
N VAL A 202 2.21 59.01 -18.57
CA VAL A 202 2.12 57.75 -17.82
C VAL A 202 1.14 57.97 -16.69
N GLU A 203 -0.04 57.35 -16.78
CA GLU A 203 -1.09 57.52 -15.77
C GLU A 203 -0.72 56.77 -14.46
N PRO A 204 -0.64 57.46 -13.29
CA PRO A 204 -0.17 56.83 -12.06
C PRO A 204 -1.10 55.77 -11.47
N GLU A 205 -2.42 55.96 -11.62
CA GLU A 205 -3.43 55.05 -11.05
C GLU A 205 -3.61 53.76 -11.86
N LYS A 206 -3.47 53.88 -13.18
CA LYS A 206 -3.54 52.76 -14.12
C LYS A 206 -2.32 52.88 -15.03
N PRO A 207 -1.20 52.19 -14.72
CA PRO A 207 0.03 52.36 -15.47
C PRO A 207 -0.27 52.09 -16.93
N SER A 208 -0.28 53.15 -17.72
CA SER A 208 -0.58 53.11 -19.12
C SER A 208 0.14 54.27 -19.79
N LEU A 209 0.78 53.94 -20.90
CA LEU A 209 1.59 54.84 -21.69
C LEU A 209 0.72 55.41 -22.81
N THR A 210 0.56 56.73 -22.84
CA THR A 210 -0.10 57.42 -23.94
C THR A 210 0.84 58.48 -24.50
N LEU A 211 1.05 58.44 -25.81
CA LEU A 211 1.90 59.39 -26.52
C LEU A 211 1.03 60.41 -27.24
N TYR A 212 1.41 61.68 -27.15
CA TYR A 212 0.73 62.79 -27.81
C TYR A 212 1.71 63.55 -28.70
N THR A 213 1.26 63.99 -29.88
CA THR A 213 1.97 64.99 -30.69
C THR A 213 0.98 65.88 -31.41
N ARG A 214 1.42 67.10 -31.77
CA ARG A 214 0.58 68.09 -32.45
C ARG A 214 0.81 68.05 -33.95
N LEU A 215 -0.25 68.08 -34.75
CA LEU A 215 -0.23 68.20 -36.21
C LEU A 215 -0.07 69.66 -36.65
N ALA A 216 0.31 69.88 -37.92
CA ALA A 216 0.46 71.23 -38.48
C ALA A 216 -0.85 72.04 -38.53
N ASP A 217 -2.01 71.38 -38.58
CA ASP A 217 -3.35 72.00 -38.53
C ASP A 217 -3.82 72.35 -37.10
N GLY A 218 -2.99 72.09 -36.09
CA GLY A 218 -3.28 72.38 -34.70
C GLY A 218 -4.07 71.28 -33.96
N ARG A 219 -4.51 70.21 -34.64
CA ARG A 219 -5.03 69.00 -34.00
C ARG A 219 -3.90 68.20 -33.34
N TRP A 220 -4.24 67.21 -32.53
CA TRP A 220 -3.26 66.32 -31.91
C TRP A 220 -3.53 64.86 -32.26
N ILE A 221 -2.48 64.06 -32.30
CA ILE A 221 -2.54 62.61 -32.46
C ILE A 221 -2.27 61.99 -31.09
N THR A 222 -3.06 60.97 -30.74
CA THR A 222 -2.83 60.10 -29.59
C THR A 222 -2.51 58.69 -30.04
N VAL A 223 -1.53 58.06 -29.39
CA VAL A 223 -1.22 56.63 -29.50
C VAL A 223 -1.20 56.05 -28.09
N GLY A 224 -2.13 55.15 -27.80
CA GLY A 224 -2.39 54.60 -26.47
C GLY A 224 -3.86 54.69 -26.07
N PRO A 225 -4.21 54.24 -24.85
CA PRO A 225 -3.32 53.83 -23.78
C PRO A 225 -2.71 52.44 -23.99
N VAL A 226 -1.38 52.34 -23.91
CA VAL A 226 -0.64 51.07 -23.92
C VAL A 226 -0.36 50.65 -22.48
N ARG A 227 -0.98 49.56 -22.03
CA ARG A 227 -0.71 49.01 -20.68
C ARG A 227 0.61 48.25 -20.68
N PRO A 228 1.45 48.35 -19.63
CA PRO A 228 2.64 47.53 -19.52
C PRO A 228 2.25 46.06 -19.42
N PHE A 229 3.16 45.18 -19.84
CA PHE A 229 2.98 43.75 -19.63
C PHE A 229 3.03 43.45 -18.13
N GLU A 230 1.92 42.92 -17.59
CA GLU A 230 1.87 42.42 -16.22
C GLU A 230 2.29 40.94 -16.22
N PRO A 231 3.50 40.60 -15.71
CA PRO A 231 3.85 39.20 -15.51
C PRO A 231 2.95 38.62 -14.41
N LEU A 232 2.36 37.46 -14.66
CA LEU A 232 1.57 36.71 -13.67
C LEU A 232 0.33 37.44 -13.09
N PRO A 233 -0.69 37.79 -13.90
CA PRO A 233 -1.89 38.42 -13.36
C PRO A 233 -2.59 37.50 -12.35
N VAL A 234 -3.14 38.10 -11.29
CA VAL A 234 -3.76 37.39 -10.15
C VAL A 234 -4.81 36.38 -10.60
N ILE A 235 -5.59 36.70 -11.64
CA ILE A 235 -6.62 35.81 -12.18
C ILE A 235 -5.98 34.52 -12.74
N SER A 236 -4.86 34.62 -13.45
CA SER A 236 -4.17 33.44 -14.02
C SER A 236 -3.61 32.53 -12.93
N ILE A 237 -3.03 33.12 -11.86
CA ILE A 237 -2.58 32.37 -10.68
C ILE A 237 -3.79 31.69 -10.01
N GLY A 238 -4.90 32.41 -9.84
CA GLY A 238 -6.12 31.86 -9.25
C GLY A 238 -6.70 30.67 -10.02
N VAL A 239 -6.73 30.75 -11.36
CA VAL A 239 -7.17 29.65 -12.22
C VAL A 239 -6.26 28.44 -12.09
N VAL A 240 -4.93 28.62 -12.13
CA VAL A 240 -3.98 27.51 -11.98
C VAL A 240 -4.09 26.87 -10.61
N MET A 241 -4.17 27.68 -9.54
CA MET A 241 -4.38 27.20 -8.17
C MET A 241 -5.68 26.39 -8.04
N MET A 242 -6.78 26.84 -8.65
CA MET A 242 -8.05 26.12 -8.67
C MET A 242 -7.91 24.75 -9.36
N VAL A 243 -7.26 24.69 -10.52
CA VAL A 243 -7.01 23.44 -11.25
C VAL A 243 -6.14 22.49 -10.41
N MET A 244 -5.09 23.00 -9.77
CA MET A 244 -4.23 22.20 -8.89
C MET A 244 -5.00 21.62 -7.69
N LEU A 245 -5.89 22.40 -7.07
CA LEU A 245 -6.74 21.94 -5.97
C LEU A 245 -7.71 20.84 -6.42
N ILE A 246 -8.35 20.99 -7.59
CA ILE A 246 -9.24 19.97 -8.16
C ILE A 246 -8.47 18.68 -8.45
N LEU A 247 -7.31 18.77 -9.09
CA LEU A 247 -6.45 17.62 -9.37
C LEU A 247 -6.02 16.90 -8.08
N MET A 248 -5.64 17.66 -7.05
CA MET A 248 -5.31 17.10 -5.74
C MET A 248 -6.52 16.38 -5.11
N GLY A 249 -7.70 16.99 -5.15
CA GLY A 249 -8.94 16.37 -4.66
C GLY A 249 -9.27 15.06 -5.35
N ILE A 250 -9.09 14.97 -6.67
CA ILE A 250 -9.28 13.75 -7.45
C ILE A 250 -8.29 12.66 -7.00
N ILE A 251 -7.01 12.99 -6.83
CA ILE A 251 -5.99 12.02 -6.40
C ILE A 251 -6.30 11.50 -4.99
N VAL A 252 -6.63 12.39 -4.06
CA VAL A 252 -7.03 12.02 -2.69
C VAL A 252 -8.25 11.09 -2.73
N TYR A 253 -9.27 11.42 -3.51
CA TYR A 253 -10.47 10.59 -3.66
C TYR A 253 -10.15 9.19 -4.20
N LEU A 254 -9.31 9.08 -5.23
CA LEU A 254 -8.92 7.77 -5.79
C LEU A 254 -8.14 6.92 -4.78
N LEU A 255 -7.22 7.52 -4.03
CA LEU A 255 -6.46 6.84 -2.98
C LEU A 255 -7.38 6.32 -1.86
N VAL A 256 -8.28 7.17 -1.35
CA VAL A 256 -9.24 6.82 -0.29
C VAL A 256 -10.19 5.71 -0.76
N ARG A 257 -10.75 5.82 -1.98
CA ARG A 257 -11.65 4.82 -2.54
C ARG A 257 -10.99 3.43 -2.66
N GLY A 258 -9.68 3.40 -2.96
CA GLY A 258 -8.89 2.17 -2.99
C GLY A 258 -8.80 1.48 -1.62
N VAL A 259 -8.56 2.24 -0.56
CA VAL A 259 -8.49 1.72 0.82
C VAL A 259 -9.87 1.26 1.31
N GLU A 260 -10.90 2.08 1.10
CA GLU A 260 -12.27 1.80 1.52
C GLU A 260 -12.83 0.52 0.86
N SER A 261 -12.53 0.31 -0.42
CA SER A 261 -12.88 -0.93 -1.12
C SER A 261 -12.28 -2.16 -0.44
N ARG A 262 -11.00 -2.12 -0.05
CA ARG A 262 -10.34 -3.25 0.62
C ARG A 262 -10.95 -3.54 1.99
N LEU A 263 -11.21 -2.49 2.78
CA LEU A 263 -11.84 -2.63 4.10
C LEU A 263 -13.21 -3.32 4.02
N ARG A 264 -14.05 -2.93 3.05
CA ARG A 264 -15.35 -3.59 2.81
C ARG A 264 -15.24 -5.07 2.47
N HIS A 265 -14.19 -5.49 1.75
CA HIS A 265 -13.98 -6.91 1.46
C HIS A 265 -13.63 -7.70 2.72
N MET A 266 -12.82 -7.12 3.60
CA MET A 266 -12.44 -7.74 4.88
C MET A 266 -13.65 -7.82 5.82
N GLU A 267 -14.45 -6.76 5.90
CA GLU A 267 -15.69 -6.73 6.66
C GLU A 267 -16.65 -7.84 6.22
N ARG A 268 -16.84 -8.02 4.91
CA ARG A 268 -17.68 -9.10 4.36
C ARG A 268 -17.16 -10.50 4.66
N ALA A 269 -15.84 -10.70 4.61
CA ALA A 269 -15.25 -11.99 4.96
C ALA A 269 -15.43 -12.30 6.45
N ALA A 270 -15.22 -11.29 7.32
CA ALA A 270 -15.44 -11.42 8.75
C ALA A 270 -16.92 -11.66 9.09
N SER A 271 -17.85 -10.98 8.43
CA SER A 271 -19.29 -11.18 8.67
C SER A 271 -19.78 -12.54 8.19
N ARG A 272 -19.30 -13.03 7.04
CA ARG A 272 -19.56 -14.42 6.58
C ARG A 272 -19.02 -15.45 7.56
N PHE A 273 -17.79 -15.26 8.04
CA PHE A 273 -17.20 -16.15 9.03
C PHE A 273 -18.01 -16.16 10.33
N ALA A 274 -18.42 -14.99 10.83
CA ALA A 274 -19.29 -14.87 12.01
C ALA A 274 -20.68 -15.49 11.80
N ALA A 275 -21.19 -15.52 10.56
CA ALA A 275 -22.45 -16.16 10.20
C ALA A 275 -22.33 -17.71 10.05
N GLY A 276 -21.16 -18.30 10.30
CA GLY A 276 -20.93 -19.74 10.28
C GLY A 276 -20.30 -20.30 9.00
N ASP A 277 -19.97 -19.45 8.04
CA ASP A 277 -19.19 -19.84 6.85
C ASP A 277 -17.69 -19.86 7.21
N PHE A 278 -17.26 -20.94 7.88
CA PHE A 278 -15.88 -21.09 8.35
C PHE A 278 -14.85 -21.28 7.23
N ASP A 279 -15.27 -21.42 5.97
CA ASP A 279 -14.38 -21.43 4.80
C ASP A 279 -14.12 -20.03 4.24
N ALA A 280 -14.80 -19.00 4.74
CA ALA A 280 -14.54 -17.62 4.36
C ALA A 280 -13.09 -17.21 4.65
N ARG A 281 -12.41 -16.64 3.65
CA ARG A 281 -11.03 -16.16 3.75
C ARG A 281 -10.91 -14.77 3.15
N VAL A 282 -9.94 -14.02 3.65
CA VAL A 282 -9.56 -12.72 3.11
C VAL A 282 -8.43 -12.92 2.09
N GLU A 283 -8.55 -12.32 0.91
CA GLU A 283 -7.43 -12.23 -0.04
C GLU A 283 -6.35 -11.30 0.52
N ALA A 284 -5.31 -11.87 1.13
CA ALA A 284 -4.15 -11.13 1.62
C ALA A 284 -3.24 -10.70 0.45
N ARG A 285 -3.68 -9.73 -0.35
CA ARG A 285 -2.86 -9.13 -1.41
C ARG A 285 -2.02 -7.97 -0.87
N GLY A 286 -0.71 -8.19 -0.77
CA GLY A 286 0.30 -7.17 -0.48
C GLY A 286 0.97 -7.36 0.89
N SER A 287 2.21 -6.89 1.01
CA SER A 287 3.00 -6.91 2.26
C SER A 287 2.65 -5.77 3.22
N ASP A 288 1.47 -5.19 3.02
CA ASP A 288 1.04 -3.97 3.67
C ASP A 288 0.18 -4.31 4.90
N TYR A 289 -0.21 -3.32 5.69
CA TYR A 289 -0.97 -3.55 6.93
C TYR A 289 -2.28 -4.30 6.74
N LEU A 290 -3.02 -3.97 5.69
CA LEU A 290 -4.26 -4.67 5.38
C LEU A 290 -3.96 -6.11 4.96
N GLY A 291 -2.86 -6.35 4.23
CA GLY A 291 -2.36 -7.69 3.96
C GLY A 291 -2.00 -8.48 5.21
N GLN A 292 -1.29 -7.86 6.17
CA GLN A 292 -0.95 -8.49 7.45
C GLN A 292 -2.19 -8.79 8.29
N PHE A 293 -3.17 -7.88 8.34
CA PHE A 293 -4.44 -8.13 9.01
C PHE A 293 -5.22 -9.28 8.33
N GLY A 294 -5.21 -9.33 6.99
CA GLY A 294 -5.81 -10.45 6.25
C GLY A 294 -5.14 -11.79 6.53
N ALA A 295 -3.81 -11.81 6.65
CA ALA A 295 -3.06 -13.01 7.03
C ALA A 295 -3.38 -13.45 8.48
N ALA A 296 -3.43 -12.51 9.42
CA ALA A 296 -3.80 -12.77 10.81
C ALA A 296 -5.24 -13.32 10.91
N PHE A 297 -6.19 -12.72 10.17
CA PHE A 297 -7.56 -13.22 10.08
C PHE A 297 -7.62 -14.65 9.54
N ASN A 298 -6.90 -14.95 8.45
CA ASN A 298 -6.88 -16.30 7.88
C ASN A 298 -6.25 -17.34 8.83
N SER A 299 -5.23 -16.94 9.60
CA SER A 299 -4.62 -17.81 10.63
C SER A 299 -5.62 -18.13 11.75
N MET A 300 -6.31 -17.11 12.26
CA MET A 300 -7.38 -17.27 13.25
C MET A 300 -8.50 -18.19 12.71
N ALA A 301 -8.94 -17.96 11.47
CA ALA A 301 -9.97 -18.77 10.82
C ALA A 301 -9.57 -20.25 10.71
N ALA A 302 -8.31 -20.53 10.34
CA ALA A 302 -7.80 -21.89 10.27
C ALA A 302 -7.74 -22.58 11.65
N GLN A 303 -7.35 -21.84 12.69
CA GLN A 303 -7.29 -22.37 14.05
C GLN A 303 -8.69 -22.71 14.58
N VAL A 304 -9.67 -21.82 14.38
CA VAL A 304 -11.08 -22.08 14.74
C VAL A 304 -11.63 -23.29 14.00
N GLN A 305 -11.38 -23.42 12.70
CA GLN A 305 -11.84 -24.57 11.92
C GLN A 305 -11.21 -25.89 12.40
N ALA A 306 -9.93 -25.87 12.78
CA ALA A 306 -9.26 -27.04 13.37
C ALA A 306 -9.93 -27.48 14.68
N VAL A 307 -10.20 -26.54 15.59
CA VAL A 307 -10.87 -26.80 16.87
C VAL A 307 -12.27 -27.38 16.64
N LEU A 308 -13.07 -26.76 15.78
CA LEU A 308 -14.43 -27.24 15.46
C LEU A 308 -14.40 -28.65 14.86
N SER A 309 -13.44 -28.94 13.97
CA SER A 309 -13.31 -30.27 13.36
C SER A 309 -12.95 -31.34 14.39
N ALA A 310 -12.03 -31.05 15.31
CA ALA A 310 -11.63 -31.95 16.39
C ALA A 310 -12.81 -32.22 17.35
N GLN A 311 -13.58 -31.18 17.70
CA GLN A 311 -14.77 -31.31 18.54
C GLN A 311 -15.83 -32.21 17.88
N GLN A 312 -16.08 -32.04 16.57
CA GLN A 312 -17.03 -32.88 15.84
C GLN A 312 -16.57 -34.34 15.77
N GLU A 313 -15.28 -34.59 15.52
CA GLU A 313 -14.72 -35.94 15.48
C GLU A 313 -14.84 -36.62 16.86
N MET A 314 -14.53 -35.89 17.94
CA MET A 314 -14.71 -36.34 19.31
C MET A 314 -16.18 -36.71 19.60
N MET A 315 -17.13 -35.83 19.29
CA MET A 315 -18.56 -36.11 19.53
C MET A 315 -19.07 -37.35 18.76
N ARG A 316 -18.60 -37.56 17.53
CA ARG A 316 -18.93 -38.76 16.75
C ARG A 316 -18.37 -40.02 17.40
N ALA A 317 -17.11 -39.99 17.82
CA ALA A 317 -16.46 -41.13 18.45
C ALA A 317 -17.11 -41.50 19.79
N VAL A 318 -17.35 -40.50 20.66
CA VAL A 318 -18.07 -40.69 21.93
C VAL A 318 -19.44 -41.31 21.73
N SER A 319 -20.21 -40.83 20.75
CA SER A 319 -21.52 -41.39 20.41
C SER A 319 -21.45 -42.87 19.99
N HIS A 320 -20.42 -43.24 19.22
CA HIS A 320 -20.21 -44.62 18.78
C HIS A 320 -19.84 -45.54 19.94
N GLU A 321 -18.93 -45.10 20.80
CA GLU A 321 -18.45 -45.90 21.93
C GLU A 321 -19.52 -46.04 23.02
N PHE A 322 -20.41 -45.06 23.24
CA PHE A 322 -21.56 -45.21 24.15
C PHE A 322 -22.66 -46.12 23.60
N ARG A 323 -22.93 -46.08 22.29
CA ARG A 323 -24.03 -46.85 21.70
C ARG A 323 -23.86 -48.37 21.89
N THR A 324 -22.62 -48.86 21.89
CA THR A 324 -22.31 -50.29 22.00
C THR A 324 -22.65 -50.90 23.37
N PRO A 325 -22.14 -50.40 24.52
CA PRO A 325 -22.50 -50.90 25.84
C PRO A 325 -23.98 -50.62 26.16
N VAL A 326 -24.54 -49.47 25.77
CA VAL A 326 -25.98 -49.20 25.98
C VAL A 326 -26.87 -50.22 25.25
N ALA A 327 -26.51 -50.62 24.03
CA ALA A 327 -27.24 -51.66 23.30
C ALA A 327 -27.14 -53.03 24.00
N ARG A 328 -25.98 -53.38 24.57
CA ARG A 328 -25.80 -54.63 25.33
C ARG A 328 -26.56 -54.62 26.65
N ILE A 329 -26.51 -53.52 27.40
CA ILE A 329 -27.30 -53.34 28.63
C ILE A 329 -28.78 -53.53 28.32
N ARG A 330 -29.29 -52.92 27.23
CA ARG A 330 -30.68 -53.08 26.80
C ARG A 330 -31.01 -54.54 26.44
N PHE A 331 -30.12 -55.23 25.73
CA PHE A 331 -30.31 -56.64 25.37
C PHE A 331 -30.28 -57.57 26.59
N ALA A 332 -29.37 -57.32 27.54
CA ALA A 332 -29.30 -58.08 28.77
C ALA A 332 -30.53 -57.84 29.67
N LEU A 333 -31.03 -56.60 29.76
CA LEU A 333 -32.29 -56.29 30.46
C LEU A 333 -33.49 -57.02 29.84
N GLN A 334 -33.60 -57.04 28.50
CA GLN A 334 -34.65 -57.80 27.79
C GLN A 334 -34.58 -59.30 28.11
N MET A 335 -33.38 -59.89 28.14
CA MET A 335 -33.22 -61.31 28.47
C MET A 335 -33.55 -61.64 29.94
N VAL A 336 -33.29 -60.70 30.86
CA VAL A 336 -33.65 -60.86 32.28
C VAL A 336 -35.17 -60.73 32.49
N GLU A 337 -35.84 -59.89 31.70
CA GLU A 337 -37.30 -59.73 31.71
C GLU A 337 -38.03 -61.02 31.26
N ASP A 338 -37.41 -61.81 30.37
CA ASP A 338 -37.95 -63.06 29.81
C ASP A 338 -37.65 -64.32 30.66
N MET A 339 -36.88 -64.24 31.76
CA MET A 339 -36.42 -65.42 32.53
C MET A 339 -36.85 -65.38 34.01
N SER A 340 -37.44 -66.49 34.49
CA SER A 340 -37.74 -66.70 35.92
C SER A 340 -36.68 -67.61 36.58
N ASP A 341 -35.95 -67.02 37.54
CA ASP A 341 -34.96 -67.63 38.46
C ASP A 341 -33.98 -68.67 37.88
N SER A 342 -32.77 -68.22 37.53
CA SER A 342 -31.66 -69.11 37.16
C SER A 342 -30.28 -68.44 37.34
N PRO A 343 -29.19 -69.18 37.62
CA PRO A 343 -27.80 -68.71 37.55
C PRO A 343 -27.43 -67.97 36.25
N THR A 344 -28.20 -68.15 35.17
CA THR A 344 -28.10 -67.37 33.92
C THR A 344 -28.32 -65.87 34.16
N ILE A 345 -29.32 -65.49 34.97
CA ILE A 345 -29.65 -64.10 35.31
C ILE A 345 -28.49 -63.45 36.07
N ARG A 346 -27.88 -64.16 37.04
CA ARG A 346 -26.70 -63.65 37.76
C ARG A 346 -25.53 -63.39 36.83
N ARG A 347 -25.32 -64.27 35.84
CA ARG A 347 -24.28 -64.07 34.84
C ARG A 347 -24.58 -62.84 33.99
N GLN A 348 -25.79 -62.69 33.46
CA GLN A 348 -26.20 -61.51 32.67
C GLN A 348 -26.13 -60.20 33.45
N LEU A 349 -26.57 -60.18 34.71
CA LEU A 349 -26.43 -59.02 35.59
C LEU A 349 -24.96 -58.64 35.81
N ALA A 350 -24.07 -59.62 35.99
CA ALA A 350 -22.63 -59.37 36.05
C ALA A 350 -22.06 -58.86 34.70
N GLU A 351 -22.64 -59.24 33.56
CA GLU A 351 -22.25 -58.67 32.26
C GLU A 351 -22.71 -57.21 32.12
N VAL A 352 -23.92 -56.88 32.59
CA VAL A 352 -24.45 -55.50 32.65
C VAL A 352 -23.59 -54.62 33.54
N ASP A 353 -23.24 -55.11 34.73
CA ASP A 353 -22.38 -54.39 35.68
C ASP A 353 -21.00 -54.09 35.06
N GLY A 354 -20.41 -55.06 34.35
CA GLY A 354 -19.19 -54.86 33.58
C GLY A 354 -19.33 -53.87 32.41
N ASP A 355 -20.48 -53.83 31.73
CA ASP A 355 -20.75 -52.83 30.68
C ASP A 355 -20.96 -51.41 31.28
N ILE A 356 -21.49 -51.30 32.51
CA ILE A 356 -21.60 -50.02 33.24
C ILE A 356 -20.21 -49.52 33.68
N GLU A 357 -19.39 -50.38 34.30
CA GLU A 357 -18.00 -50.03 34.64
C GLU A 357 -17.20 -49.62 33.40
N SER A 358 -17.48 -50.25 32.26
CA SER A 358 -16.91 -49.90 30.96
C SER A 358 -17.29 -48.46 30.59
N ILE A 359 -18.56 -48.08 30.66
CA ILE A 359 -19.03 -46.71 30.40
C ILE A 359 -18.37 -45.71 31.36
N ASP A 360 -18.29 -46.00 32.65
CA ASP A 360 -17.67 -45.11 33.64
C ASP A 360 -16.19 -44.86 33.33
N ARG A 361 -15.42 -45.90 33.00
CA ARG A 361 -14.01 -45.75 32.58
C ARG A 361 -13.88 -44.88 31.33
N LEU A 362 -14.78 -45.03 30.36
CA LEU A 362 -14.78 -44.21 29.16
C LEU A 362 -15.11 -42.74 29.47
N ILE A 363 -16.05 -42.48 30.38
CA ILE A 363 -16.34 -41.13 30.87
C ILE A 363 -15.11 -40.52 31.53
N ASP A 364 -14.43 -41.26 32.39
CA ASP A 364 -13.21 -40.81 33.07
C ASP A 364 -12.05 -40.53 32.09
N GLU A 365 -11.91 -41.32 31.03
CA GLU A 365 -10.94 -41.08 29.96
C GLU A 365 -11.29 -39.82 29.14
N ILE A 366 -12.57 -39.61 28.81
CA ILE A 366 -13.04 -38.41 28.10
C ILE A 366 -12.83 -37.15 28.95
N LEU A 367 -13.21 -37.18 30.23
CA LEU A 367 -13.05 -36.04 31.13
C LEU A 367 -11.58 -35.71 31.35
N ALA A 368 -10.72 -36.71 31.42
CA ALA A 368 -9.28 -36.50 31.51
C ALA A 368 -8.69 -35.88 30.25
N TYR A 369 -9.07 -36.38 29.08
CA TYR A 369 -8.65 -35.80 27.82
C TYR A 369 -9.13 -34.34 27.69
N ALA A 370 -10.39 -34.06 28.01
CA ALA A 370 -10.98 -32.72 27.94
C ALA A 370 -10.33 -31.74 28.93
N ARG A 371 -9.95 -32.18 30.14
CA ARG A 371 -9.22 -31.35 31.10
C ARG A 371 -7.81 -31.00 30.63
N LEU A 372 -7.11 -31.94 30.00
CA LEU A 372 -5.79 -31.69 29.42
C LEU A 372 -5.86 -30.74 28.22
N ASP A 373 -6.94 -30.86 27.42
CA ASP A 373 -7.19 -29.97 26.29
C ASP A 373 -7.45 -28.53 26.75
N SER A 374 -8.33 -28.36 27.74
CA SER A 374 -8.64 -27.04 28.31
C SER A 374 -7.50 -26.44 29.14
N ALA A 375 -6.69 -27.26 29.83
CA ALA A 375 -5.53 -26.80 30.59
C ALA A 375 -4.44 -26.21 29.68
N THR A 376 -4.25 -26.80 28.49
CA THR A 376 -3.31 -26.29 27.47
C THR A 376 -3.77 -24.93 26.92
N GLU A 377 -5.09 -24.68 26.82
CA GLU A 377 -5.65 -23.46 26.26
C GLU A 377 -5.92 -22.35 27.29
N SER A 378 -6.24 -22.71 28.54
CA SER A 378 -6.68 -21.77 29.58
C SER A 378 -5.54 -21.22 30.44
N GLY A 379 -4.29 -21.64 30.19
CA GLY A 379 -3.15 -21.25 31.02
C GLY A 379 -3.28 -21.72 32.47
N MET A 380 -3.98 -22.83 32.70
CA MET A 380 -4.07 -23.44 34.02
C MET A 380 -2.65 -23.71 34.51
N MET A 381 -2.30 -23.24 35.72
CA MET A 381 -0.92 -23.26 36.20
C MET A 381 -0.39 -24.69 36.19
N PHE A 382 0.53 -24.94 35.26
CA PHE A 382 1.47 -26.04 35.35
C PHE A 382 2.18 -25.86 36.69
N GLU A 383 1.96 -26.78 37.62
CA GLU A 383 2.66 -26.83 38.91
C GLU A 383 3.75 -27.90 38.80
N PRO A 384 4.90 -27.59 38.16
CA PRO A 384 6.02 -28.50 38.13
C PRO A 384 6.50 -28.70 39.55
N VAL A 385 6.57 -29.97 39.96
CA VAL A 385 7.21 -30.34 41.22
C VAL A 385 8.40 -31.22 40.87
N PRO A 386 9.58 -30.98 41.48
CA PRO A 386 10.74 -31.86 41.31
C PRO A 386 10.35 -33.29 41.71
N THR A 387 10.20 -34.17 40.71
CA THR A 387 9.70 -35.53 40.89
C THR A 387 10.75 -36.52 40.43
N ALA A 388 11.15 -37.44 41.30
CA ALA A 388 12.02 -38.55 40.94
C ALA A 388 11.24 -39.56 40.07
N LEU A 389 11.73 -39.79 38.84
CA LEU A 389 11.00 -40.58 37.85
C LEU A 389 11.11 -42.09 38.08
N MET A 390 12.19 -42.58 38.69
CA MET A 390 12.36 -44.01 39.00
C MET A 390 11.35 -44.51 40.05
N PRO A 391 11.18 -43.87 41.23
CA PRO A 391 10.15 -44.27 42.19
C PRO A 391 8.73 -44.21 41.62
N LEU A 392 8.46 -43.25 40.74
CA LEU A 392 7.16 -43.14 40.06
C LEU A 392 6.90 -44.34 39.14
N ALA A 393 7.91 -44.77 38.38
CA ALA A 393 7.83 -45.95 37.53
C ALA A 393 7.66 -47.24 38.35
N GLU A 394 8.42 -47.39 39.44
CA GLU A 394 8.29 -48.50 40.37
C GLU A 394 6.90 -48.56 40.99
N GLN A 395 6.31 -47.42 41.37
CA GLN A 395 4.95 -47.34 41.90
C GLN A 395 3.91 -47.79 40.87
N VAL A 396 4.03 -47.33 39.61
CA VAL A 396 3.12 -47.74 38.53
C VAL A 396 3.22 -49.25 38.30
N ILE A 397 4.44 -49.79 38.21
CA ILE A 397 4.66 -51.22 38.01
C ILE A 397 4.15 -52.03 39.20
N GLY A 398 4.40 -51.60 40.44
CA GLY A 398 3.91 -52.26 41.65
C GLY A 398 2.38 -52.33 41.72
N SER A 399 1.68 -51.35 41.13
CA SER A 399 0.22 -51.38 41.01
C SER A 399 -0.29 -52.30 39.90
N LEU A 400 0.44 -52.42 38.79
CA LEU A 400 0.01 -53.17 37.60
C LEU A 400 0.45 -54.64 37.61
N ALA A 401 1.61 -54.96 38.18
CA ALA A 401 2.16 -56.32 38.20
C ALA A 401 1.21 -57.38 38.82
N PRO A 402 0.48 -57.10 39.92
CA PRO A 402 -0.48 -58.06 40.48
C PRO A 402 -1.64 -58.41 39.54
N MET A 403 -1.99 -57.52 38.60
CA MET A 403 -3.06 -57.75 37.63
C MET A 403 -2.60 -58.61 36.44
N TYR A 404 -1.29 -58.73 36.22
CA TYR A 404 -0.70 -59.50 35.13
C TYR A 404 0.36 -60.49 35.65
N PRO A 405 -0.01 -61.49 36.48
CA PRO A 405 0.94 -62.37 37.16
C PRO A 405 1.76 -63.28 36.23
N ALA A 406 1.36 -63.38 34.95
CA ALA A 406 2.05 -64.15 33.92
C ALA A 406 3.12 -63.35 33.15
N LEU A 407 3.22 -62.03 33.38
CA LEU A 407 4.18 -61.15 32.72
C LEU A 407 5.32 -60.80 33.66
N ASP A 408 6.54 -60.81 33.14
CA ASP A 408 7.72 -60.27 33.82
C ASP A 408 7.85 -58.78 33.48
N ILE A 409 7.57 -57.93 34.46
CA ILE A 409 7.58 -56.46 34.33
C ILE A 409 8.77 -55.90 35.10
N THR A 410 9.73 -55.31 34.39
CA THR A 410 10.97 -54.79 34.99
C THR A 410 11.15 -53.31 34.73
N VAL A 411 11.80 -52.62 35.68
CA VAL A 411 12.26 -51.24 35.51
C VAL A 411 13.77 -51.17 35.71
N ARG A 412 14.46 -50.39 34.88
CA ARG A 412 15.92 -50.21 34.95
C ARG A 412 16.34 -48.84 34.43
N GLY A 413 17.56 -48.45 34.75
CA GLY A 413 18.21 -47.25 34.22
C GLY A 413 18.49 -46.20 35.29
N ASP A 414 18.52 -44.94 34.86
CA ASP A 414 18.85 -43.80 35.72
C ASP A 414 17.66 -43.38 36.60
N SER A 415 17.93 -42.64 37.68
CA SER A 415 16.91 -42.04 38.54
C SER A 415 16.94 -40.51 38.51
N PRO A 416 16.64 -39.87 37.37
CA PRO A 416 16.58 -38.42 37.28
C PRO A 416 15.39 -37.84 38.05
N THR A 417 15.59 -36.61 38.53
CA THR A 417 14.51 -35.74 38.98
C THR A 417 14.18 -34.78 37.85
N ALA A 418 12.89 -34.67 37.51
CA ALA A 418 12.40 -33.73 36.51
C ALA A 418 11.25 -32.90 37.08
N ASP A 419 11.16 -31.65 36.62
CA ASP A 419 10.09 -30.72 36.96
C ASP A 419 8.83 -31.04 36.15
N VAL A 420 7.96 -31.86 36.75
CA VAL A 420 6.76 -32.41 36.09
C VAL A 420 5.55 -32.39 37.02
N ASP A 421 4.34 -32.47 36.47
CA ASP A 421 3.17 -32.84 37.28
C ASP A 421 3.13 -34.37 37.41
N ALA A 422 3.54 -34.85 38.58
CA ALA A 422 3.64 -36.28 38.90
C ALA A 422 2.36 -37.05 38.58
N ARG A 423 1.18 -36.46 38.78
CA ARG A 423 -0.11 -37.14 38.56
C ARG A 423 -0.34 -37.45 37.08
N TYR A 424 0.03 -36.52 36.20
CA TYR A 424 -0.15 -36.71 34.76
C TYR A 424 0.91 -37.60 34.16
N ILE A 425 2.17 -37.50 34.60
CA ILE A 425 3.23 -38.44 34.19
C ILE A 425 2.92 -39.86 34.66
N GLN A 426 2.47 -40.04 35.91
CA GLN A 426 2.02 -41.34 36.41
C GLN A 426 0.93 -41.93 35.52
N ARG A 427 -0.05 -41.12 35.12
CA ARG A 427 -1.13 -41.55 34.24
C ARG A 427 -0.64 -41.90 32.83
N ALA A 428 0.26 -41.12 32.26
CA ALA A 428 0.86 -41.41 30.97
C ALA A 428 1.62 -42.75 31.01
N LEU A 429 2.43 -42.96 32.06
CA LEU A 429 3.17 -44.20 32.24
C LEU A 429 2.25 -45.39 32.47
N GLN A 430 1.19 -45.24 33.28
CA GLN A 430 0.19 -46.28 33.50
C GLN A 430 -0.51 -46.68 32.19
N ASN A 431 -0.85 -45.71 31.34
CA ASN A 431 -1.44 -45.99 30.03
C ASN A 431 -0.49 -46.77 29.11
N LEU A 432 0.79 -46.43 29.10
CA LEU A 432 1.80 -47.12 28.27
C LEU A 432 2.10 -48.52 28.78
N VAL A 433 2.32 -48.67 30.08
CA VAL A 433 2.62 -49.98 30.69
C VAL A 433 1.39 -50.89 30.58
N SER A 434 0.19 -50.38 30.81
CA SER A 434 -1.05 -51.14 30.57
C SER A 434 -1.19 -51.57 29.11
N ASN A 435 -0.89 -50.67 28.16
CA ASN A 435 -0.90 -50.99 26.73
C ASN A 435 0.17 -52.05 26.37
N ALA A 436 1.36 -51.94 26.94
CA ALA A 436 2.43 -52.93 26.78
C ALA A 436 2.00 -54.29 27.34
N CYS A 437 1.46 -54.36 28.56
CA CYS A 437 0.96 -55.60 29.16
C CYS A 437 -0.15 -56.26 28.34
N HIS A 438 -1.03 -55.48 27.71
CA HIS A 438 -2.11 -56.02 26.89
C HIS A 438 -1.61 -56.67 25.59
N HIS A 439 -0.44 -56.26 25.08
CA HIS A 439 0.11 -56.72 23.81
C HIS A 439 1.33 -57.63 23.95
N ALA A 440 1.99 -57.62 25.12
CA ALA A 440 3.13 -58.46 25.44
C ALA A 440 2.76 -59.94 25.45
N ARG A 441 3.74 -60.79 25.15
CA ARG A 441 3.65 -62.24 25.29
C ARG A 441 4.12 -62.67 26.67
N GLN A 442 5.27 -62.18 27.12
CA GLN A 442 5.90 -62.59 28.37
C GLN A 442 6.61 -61.45 29.12
N ARG A 443 7.09 -60.41 28.42
CA ARG A 443 7.98 -59.42 29.04
C ARG A 443 7.59 -57.98 28.69
N VAL A 444 7.61 -57.13 29.71
CA VAL A 444 7.50 -55.67 29.59
C VAL A 444 8.68 -55.04 30.34
N MET A 445 9.32 -54.06 29.72
CA MET A 445 10.50 -53.42 30.28
C MET A 445 10.37 -51.91 30.19
N VAL A 446 10.55 -51.23 31.33
CA VAL A 446 10.61 -49.76 31.40
C VAL A 446 12.07 -49.36 31.61
N THR A 447 12.63 -48.61 30.67
CA THR A 447 13.99 -48.09 30.75
C THR A 447 13.96 -46.57 30.89
N ILE A 448 14.60 -46.04 31.92
CA ILE A 448 14.77 -44.60 32.10
C ILE A 448 16.22 -44.24 31.76
N SER A 449 16.42 -43.27 30.87
CA SER A 449 17.75 -42.81 30.47
C SER A 449 17.81 -41.29 30.43
N VAL A 450 18.98 -40.74 30.74
CA VAL A 450 19.25 -39.30 30.64
C VAL A 450 20.31 -39.07 29.59
N GLU A 451 19.99 -38.24 28.59
CA GLU A 451 20.95 -37.78 27.58
C GLU A 451 20.91 -36.24 27.55
N GLU A 452 22.05 -35.61 27.82
CA GLU A 452 22.20 -34.15 27.86
C GLU A 452 21.18 -33.45 28.81
N GLU A 453 20.17 -32.78 28.24
CA GLU A 453 19.10 -32.06 28.94
C GLU A 453 17.72 -32.69 28.73
N VAL A 454 17.65 -33.95 28.32
CA VAL A 454 16.38 -34.67 28.14
C VAL A 454 16.39 -35.99 28.92
N VAL A 455 15.25 -36.30 29.53
CA VAL A 455 14.97 -37.62 30.08
C VAL A 455 14.08 -38.39 29.13
N THR A 456 14.44 -39.64 28.87
CA THR A 456 13.66 -40.55 28.04
C THR A 456 13.15 -41.71 28.90
N LEU A 457 11.83 -41.90 28.93
CA LEU A 457 11.19 -43.11 29.46
C LEU A 457 10.76 -44.00 28.29
N ASP A 458 11.44 -45.13 28.13
CA ASP A 458 11.14 -46.14 27.14
C ASP A 458 10.32 -47.28 27.75
N VAL A 459 9.14 -47.55 27.20
CA VAL A 459 8.32 -48.72 27.55
C VAL A 459 8.36 -49.71 26.37
N GLU A 460 8.96 -50.87 26.61
CA GLU A 460 9.19 -51.93 25.61
C GLU A 460 8.37 -53.18 25.91
N ASP A 461 7.84 -53.84 24.88
CA ASP A 461 7.15 -55.14 24.96
C ASP A 461 7.72 -56.17 23.97
N ASP A 462 7.43 -57.45 24.19
CA ASP A 462 7.74 -58.58 23.30
C ASP A 462 6.55 -59.02 22.42
N GLY A 463 5.61 -58.09 22.17
CA GLY A 463 4.41 -58.27 21.37
C GLY A 463 4.65 -58.14 19.85
N PRO A 464 3.57 -58.00 19.05
CA PRO A 464 3.66 -57.92 17.59
C PRO A 464 4.20 -56.57 17.05
N GLY A 465 4.38 -55.57 17.92
CA GLY A 465 4.82 -54.22 17.52
C GLY A 465 3.74 -53.40 16.79
N VAL A 466 4.12 -52.19 16.37
CA VAL A 466 3.24 -51.26 15.63
C VAL A 466 3.72 -51.09 14.17
N PRO A 467 2.87 -51.36 13.17
CA PRO A 467 3.19 -51.14 11.76
C PRO A 467 3.58 -49.68 11.46
N ARG A 468 4.64 -49.46 10.66
CA ARG A 468 5.18 -48.11 10.36
C ARG A 468 4.12 -47.11 9.88
N ARG A 469 3.14 -47.58 9.10
CA ARG A 469 2.05 -46.75 8.55
C ARG A 469 1.10 -46.20 9.62
N ASP A 470 1.00 -46.86 10.77
CA ASP A 470 0.04 -46.51 11.82
C ASP A 470 0.69 -45.76 13.00
N ARG A 471 2.03 -45.77 13.10
CA ARG A 471 2.81 -45.15 14.20
C ARG A 471 2.46 -43.69 14.51
N LYS A 472 2.11 -42.88 13.51
CA LYS A 472 1.67 -41.48 13.73
C LYS A 472 0.20 -41.36 14.10
N ARG A 473 -0.64 -42.31 13.66
CA ARG A 473 -2.10 -42.25 13.83
C ARG A 473 -2.54 -42.81 15.18
N ILE A 474 -1.81 -43.76 15.76
CA ILE A 474 -2.17 -44.38 17.05
C ILE A 474 -2.26 -43.39 18.23
N PHE A 475 -1.61 -42.22 18.14
CA PHE A 475 -1.69 -41.17 19.14
C PHE A 475 -2.90 -40.25 18.96
N LYS A 476 -3.69 -40.43 17.89
CA LYS A 476 -4.94 -39.69 17.72
C LYS A 476 -6.04 -40.30 18.61
N PRO A 477 -6.91 -39.47 19.22
CA PRO A 477 -8.04 -39.96 20.02
C PRO A 477 -8.88 -41.01 19.29
N PHE A 478 -9.35 -42.00 20.02
CA PHE A 478 -10.25 -43.07 19.54
C PHE A 478 -9.69 -43.91 18.38
N THR A 479 -8.37 -43.87 18.14
CA THR A 479 -7.75 -44.67 17.08
C THR A 479 -7.43 -46.07 17.58
N ARG A 480 -7.94 -47.09 16.87
CA ARG A 480 -7.66 -48.51 17.10
C ARG A 480 -7.12 -49.16 15.83
N LEU A 481 -6.22 -50.12 15.97
CA LEU A 481 -5.73 -50.93 14.84
C LEU A 481 -6.78 -52.02 14.50
N ASP A 482 -7.05 -52.19 13.21
CA ASP A 482 -8.15 -53.02 12.68
C ASP A 482 -8.09 -54.51 13.10
N ASP A 483 -6.92 -55.04 13.47
CA ASP A 483 -6.73 -56.42 13.92
C ASP A 483 -7.26 -56.74 15.33
N SER A 484 -7.67 -55.72 16.10
CA SER A 484 -8.23 -55.91 17.45
C SER A 484 -9.71 -56.32 17.46
N ARG A 485 -10.37 -56.39 16.29
CA ARG A 485 -11.78 -56.82 16.17
C ARG A 485 -11.96 -58.35 16.16
N THR A 486 -10.91 -59.11 15.87
CA THR A 486 -10.99 -60.55 15.59
C THR A 486 -10.79 -61.46 16.80
N ARG A 487 -10.29 -60.93 17.92
CA ARG A 487 -10.19 -61.66 19.21
C ARG A 487 -11.49 -61.51 20.00
N ARG A 488 -12.47 -62.34 19.65
CA ARG A 488 -13.85 -62.36 20.17
C ARG A 488 -14.01 -62.73 21.67
N GLY A 489 -12.95 -62.66 22.48
CA GLY A 489 -12.93 -63.17 23.85
C GLY A 489 -12.33 -62.25 24.92
N GLU A 490 -11.64 -61.17 24.58
CA GLU A 490 -10.94 -60.33 25.57
C GLU A 490 -11.75 -59.05 25.83
N ARG A 491 -12.53 -59.07 26.93
CA ARG A 491 -13.37 -57.97 27.46
C ARG A 491 -12.56 -56.75 27.96
N GLN A 492 -11.30 -56.58 27.54
CA GLN A 492 -10.32 -55.69 28.19
C GLN A 492 -9.50 -54.82 27.22
N GLY A 493 -9.96 -54.61 25.98
CA GLY A 493 -9.32 -53.68 25.04
C GLY A 493 -9.83 -52.25 25.23
N GLY A 494 -8.95 -51.29 25.58
CA GLY A 494 -9.29 -49.90 25.87
C GLY A 494 -9.89 -49.09 24.69
N TYR A 495 -10.42 -47.90 24.98
CA TYR A 495 -11.23 -47.09 24.05
C TYR A 495 -10.43 -46.25 23.03
N GLY A 496 -9.12 -46.48 22.93
CA GLY A 496 -8.24 -45.72 22.02
C GLY A 496 -7.96 -44.29 22.48
N LEU A 497 -8.27 -43.94 23.74
CA LEU A 497 -7.91 -42.65 24.34
C LEU A 497 -6.57 -42.68 25.09
N GLY A 498 -6.12 -43.84 25.56
CA GLY A 498 -4.92 -43.97 26.40
C GLY A 498 -3.66 -43.34 25.78
N LEU A 499 -3.34 -43.68 24.53
CA LEU A 499 -2.17 -43.12 23.82
C LEU A 499 -2.35 -41.64 23.45
N ALA A 500 -3.58 -41.19 23.20
CA ALA A 500 -3.87 -39.77 22.98
C ALA A 500 -3.67 -38.94 24.24
N ILE A 501 -4.04 -39.48 25.42
CA ILE A 501 -3.76 -38.89 26.72
C ILE A 501 -2.25 -38.79 26.93
N VAL A 502 -1.48 -39.84 26.61
CA VAL A 502 -0.01 -39.82 26.71
C VAL A 502 0.57 -38.69 25.85
N ALA A 503 0.18 -38.61 24.58
CA ALA A 503 0.67 -37.57 23.68
C ALA A 503 0.34 -36.16 24.20
N ARG A 504 -0.85 -35.95 24.76
CA ARG A 504 -1.26 -34.66 25.31
C ARG A 504 -0.52 -34.30 26.59
N VAL A 505 -0.33 -35.26 27.50
CA VAL A 505 0.45 -35.06 28.73
C VAL A 505 1.88 -34.66 28.36
N VAL A 506 2.52 -35.37 27.44
CA VAL A 506 3.90 -35.11 27.04
C VAL A 506 4.02 -33.75 26.34
N GLN A 507 3.09 -33.42 25.45
CA GLN A 507 3.03 -32.11 24.80
C GLN A 507 2.87 -30.96 25.81
N TRP A 508 2.04 -31.16 26.84
CA TRP A 508 1.84 -30.17 27.89
C TRP A 508 3.12 -29.95 28.74
N HIS A 509 3.94 -30.99 28.89
CA HIS A 509 5.27 -30.91 29.48
C HIS A 509 6.36 -30.50 28.47
N GLN A 510 5.99 -29.96 27.31
CA GLN A 510 6.92 -29.54 26.23
C GLN A 510 7.83 -30.67 25.70
N GLY A 511 7.44 -31.93 25.91
CA GLY A 511 8.16 -33.10 25.45
C GLY A 511 7.66 -33.65 24.11
N GLN A 512 8.17 -34.83 23.73
CA GLN A 512 7.75 -35.57 22.54
C GLN A 512 7.52 -37.05 22.86
N VAL A 513 6.51 -37.65 22.22
CA VAL A 513 6.27 -39.10 22.28
C VAL A 513 6.51 -39.73 20.91
N ALA A 514 7.20 -40.87 20.90
CA ALA A 514 7.46 -41.63 19.69
C ALA A 514 7.18 -43.12 19.91
N VAL A 515 7.01 -43.84 18.81
CA VAL A 515 6.93 -45.31 18.82
C VAL A 515 7.88 -45.88 17.76
N ASP A 516 8.66 -46.88 18.16
CA ASP A 516 9.49 -47.67 17.26
C ASP A 516 9.38 -49.17 17.61
N SER A 517 10.17 -49.99 16.93
CA SER A 517 10.36 -51.39 17.26
C SER A 517 11.41 -51.52 18.35
N SER A 518 11.14 -52.34 19.36
CA SER A 518 12.09 -52.66 20.42
C SER A 518 13.26 -53.47 19.84
N THR A 519 14.48 -52.99 20.02
CA THR A 519 15.69 -53.75 19.64
C THR A 519 16.05 -54.82 20.67
N VAL A 520 15.49 -54.75 21.88
CA VAL A 520 15.79 -55.66 22.99
C VAL A 520 14.78 -56.81 23.09
N LEU A 521 13.49 -56.50 23.03
CA LEU A 521 12.38 -57.44 23.18
C LEU A 521 11.69 -57.81 21.85
N GLY A 522 11.91 -57.03 20.79
CA GLY A 522 11.41 -57.32 19.44
C GLY A 522 9.97 -56.86 19.15
N GLY A 523 9.23 -56.37 20.15
CA GLY A 523 7.87 -55.81 20.00
C GLY A 523 7.87 -54.29 19.78
N ALA A 524 6.97 -53.56 20.45
CA ALA A 524 6.94 -52.10 20.38
C ALA A 524 7.86 -51.45 21.44
N ARG A 525 8.37 -50.26 21.13
CA ARG A 525 9.03 -49.35 22.06
C ARG A 525 8.35 -47.99 22.00
N PHE A 526 7.73 -47.58 23.09
CA PHE A 526 7.17 -46.24 23.24
C PHE A 526 8.13 -45.37 24.04
N SER A 527 8.58 -44.27 23.45
CA SER A 527 9.59 -43.37 24.02
C SER A 527 8.95 -42.04 24.40
N LEU A 528 9.02 -41.68 25.69
CA LEU A 528 8.56 -40.41 26.22
C LEU A 528 9.77 -39.55 26.52
N VAL A 529 9.97 -38.51 25.72
CA VAL A 529 11.09 -37.57 25.85
C VAL A 529 10.58 -36.32 26.54
N LEU A 530 11.12 -36.00 27.70
CA LEU A 530 10.76 -34.81 28.48
C LEU A 530 12.01 -33.93 28.69
N PRO A 531 11.88 -32.60 28.67
CA PRO A 531 12.99 -31.70 28.99
C PRO A 531 13.34 -31.77 30.48
N LEU A 532 14.63 -31.80 30.79
CA LEU A 532 15.16 -31.72 32.15
C LEU A 532 15.36 -30.23 32.49
N GLN A 533 14.33 -29.54 32.97
CA GLN A 533 14.54 -28.17 33.46
C GLN A 533 15.40 -28.23 34.74
N ARG A 534 16.63 -27.71 34.66
CA ARG A 534 17.43 -27.39 35.85
C ARG A 534 16.79 -26.17 36.49
N GLY A 535 16.44 -26.26 37.77
CA GLY A 535 16.13 -25.08 38.57
C GLY A 535 17.28 -24.07 38.47
N ASP A 536 16.96 -22.83 38.10
CA ASP A 536 17.91 -21.72 38.05
C ASP A 536 18.57 -21.51 39.42
N GLU A 537 19.81 -21.95 39.58
CA GLU A 537 20.71 -21.51 40.68
C GLU A 537 21.63 -20.34 40.25
N GLU A 538 21.46 -19.77 39.04
CA GLU A 538 22.31 -18.67 38.54
C GLU A 538 21.58 -17.32 38.46
N SER A 539 21.19 -16.72 39.60
CA SER A 539 20.93 -15.27 39.65
C SER A 539 21.07 -14.64 41.04
N SER A 540 22.08 -15.00 41.82
CA SER A 540 22.39 -14.27 43.07
C SER A 540 23.88 -14.17 43.39
N THR A 541 24.71 -13.78 42.43
CA THR A 541 26.12 -13.40 42.69
C THR A 541 26.56 -12.25 41.79
N SER A 542 25.99 -11.05 41.96
CA SER A 542 26.71 -9.80 41.63
C SER A 542 26.02 -8.57 42.20
N SER A 543 26.10 -8.42 43.52
CA SER A 543 26.05 -7.08 44.12
C SER A 543 26.79 -7.12 45.44
N THR A 544 28.06 -6.71 45.40
CA THR A 544 28.89 -6.41 46.57
C THR A 544 29.93 -5.37 46.14
N PRO A 545 30.37 -4.48 47.03
CA PRO A 545 29.67 -3.80 48.12
C PRO A 545 29.37 -2.32 47.84
#